data_AF-A0A821XNB8-F1
#
_entry.id   AF-A0A821XNB8-F1
#
_cell.length_a   1.000
_cell.length_b   1.000
_cell.length_c   1.000
_cell.angle_alpha   90.00
_cell.angle_beta   90.00
_cell.angle_gamma   90.00
#
_symmetry.space_group_name_H-M   'P 1'
#
loop_
_entity.id
_entity.type
_entity.pdbx_description
1 polymer ?
#
loop_
_entity_poly.entity_id
_entity_poly.type
_entity_poly.pdbx_seq_one_letter_code
_entity_poly.pdbx_strand_id
1 'polypeptide(L)'
;MIHFTPVQILNCISNSSYSISDHHKLNPLFQGTYEELKLLIDNMAKQWRILSITDLVYNHAANDCELLKQHPEAAYNLINSPHLKPAVLLDSILMQFTSDISDGKLLSKGIPAEIKEHHLSIIHNYLLDEKLVEYRFWEYYVCNTNLLVEQFNKQLTLLNDCPDKSSYDNDNLIEINHGQYQRMKSFIDLDLAEKIYFYKREYLSTKQEWINEACNQLRNRL
;
A
#
# COMPACT_ATOMS: atom_id res chain seq x y z
N MET A 1 -4.20 -21.34 -37.98
CA MET A 1 -4.04 -20.05 -37.28
C MET A 1 -2.80 -20.15 -36.41
N ILE A 2 -1.98 -19.10 -36.35
CA ILE A 2 -0.80 -19.03 -35.48
C ILE A 2 -1.04 -17.94 -34.43
N HIS A 3 -0.78 -18.27 -33.18
CA HIS A 3 -0.81 -17.35 -32.06
C HIS A 3 0.62 -16.99 -31.68
N PHE A 4 0.91 -15.70 -31.70
CA PHE A 4 2.22 -15.17 -31.35
C PHE A 4 2.18 -14.61 -29.93
N THR A 5 3.13 -15.03 -29.11
CA THR A 5 3.51 -14.26 -27.92
C THR A 5 3.93 -12.84 -28.33
N PRO A 6 3.95 -11.88 -27.40
CA PRO A 6 4.33 -10.51 -27.73
C PRO A 6 5.68 -10.45 -28.44
N VAL A 7 5.75 -9.64 -29.50
CA VAL A 7 6.92 -9.47 -30.38
C VAL A 7 7.69 -8.19 -30.07
N GLN A 8 7.25 -7.44 -29.07
CA GLN A 8 7.80 -6.15 -28.66
C GLN A 8 9.14 -6.31 -27.92
N ILE A 9 9.86 -5.20 -27.72
CA ILE A 9 11.08 -5.19 -26.92
C ILE A 9 10.80 -5.73 -25.51
N LEU A 10 11.59 -6.72 -25.11
CA LEU A 10 11.48 -7.38 -23.81
C LEU A 10 12.52 -6.85 -22.83
N ASN A 11 12.24 -7.04 -21.55
CA ASN A 11 13.17 -6.80 -20.46
C ASN A 11 14.46 -7.61 -20.62
N CYS A 12 15.61 -6.95 -20.54
CA CYS A 12 16.90 -7.58 -20.84
C CYS A 12 17.34 -8.63 -19.80
N ILE A 13 16.86 -8.53 -18.56
CA ILE A 13 17.25 -9.43 -17.47
C ILE A 13 16.41 -10.70 -17.50
N SER A 14 15.08 -10.57 -17.47
CA SER A 14 14.18 -11.72 -17.45
C SER A 14 14.01 -12.37 -18.82
N ASN A 15 14.11 -11.59 -19.90
CA ASN A 15 13.84 -11.99 -21.28
C ASN A 15 12.49 -12.72 -21.47
N SER A 16 11.52 -12.43 -20.61
CA SER A 16 10.16 -12.99 -20.68
C SER A 16 9.36 -12.27 -21.76
N SER A 17 8.68 -13.02 -22.62
CA SER A 17 7.81 -12.46 -23.68
C SER A 17 6.67 -11.59 -23.15
N TYR A 18 6.35 -11.68 -21.86
CA TYR A 18 5.30 -10.86 -21.22
C TYR A 18 5.87 -9.68 -20.42
N SER A 19 7.19 -9.59 -20.26
CA SER A 19 7.85 -8.45 -19.63
C SER A 19 8.32 -7.47 -20.70
N ILE A 20 7.41 -6.62 -21.16
CA ILE A 20 7.62 -5.72 -22.31
C ILE A 20 8.18 -4.38 -21.83
N SER A 21 9.36 -4.00 -22.33
CA SER A 21 10.04 -2.73 -22.01
C SER A 21 9.60 -1.58 -22.91
N ASP A 22 9.26 -1.86 -24.18
CA ASP A 22 8.72 -0.86 -25.10
C ASP A 22 7.64 -1.49 -25.98
N HIS A 23 6.39 -1.13 -25.70
CA HIS A 23 5.21 -1.66 -26.41
C HIS A 23 5.11 -1.21 -27.87
N HIS A 24 5.86 -0.18 -28.26
CA HIS A 24 5.78 0.44 -29.60
C HIS A 24 6.95 0.05 -30.51
N LYS A 25 7.86 -0.80 -30.05
CA LYS A 25 9.02 -1.22 -30.82
C LYS A 25 9.11 -2.72 -30.91
N LEU A 26 9.44 -3.21 -32.10
CA LEU A 26 9.71 -4.61 -32.35
C LEU A 26 10.99 -5.05 -31.61
N ASN A 27 11.00 -6.27 -31.09
CA ASN A 27 12.19 -6.82 -30.45
C ASN A 27 13.36 -6.88 -31.46
N PRO A 28 14.52 -6.25 -31.15
CA PRO A 28 15.67 -6.23 -32.06
C PRO A 28 16.24 -7.62 -32.37
N LEU A 29 15.95 -8.64 -31.57
CA LEU A 29 16.34 -10.03 -31.85
C LEU A 29 15.78 -10.56 -33.17
N PHE A 30 14.64 -10.03 -33.64
CA PHE A 30 14.06 -10.41 -34.93
C PHE A 30 14.78 -9.78 -36.12
N GLN A 31 15.68 -8.82 -35.90
CA GLN A 31 16.47 -8.14 -36.94
C GLN A 31 15.61 -7.63 -38.11
N GLY A 32 14.43 -7.09 -37.80
CA GLY A 32 13.48 -6.62 -38.80
C GLY A 32 12.68 -5.41 -38.34
N THR A 33 11.74 -5.01 -39.18
CA THR A 33 10.85 -3.86 -39.01
C THR A 33 9.40 -4.31 -38.87
N TYR A 34 8.52 -3.42 -38.41
CA TYR A 34 7.09 -3.72 -38.39
C TYR A 34 6.51 -3.87 -39.80
N GLU A 35 7.09 -3.20 -40.80
CA GLU A 35 6.74 -3.34 -42.21
C GLU A 35 7.05 -4.75 -42.72
N GLU A 36 8.22 -5.29 -42.40
CA GLU A 36 8.60 -6.67 -42.74
C GLU A 36 7.76 -7.70 -41.99
N LEU A 37 7.48 -7.47 -40.70
CA LEU A 37 6.56 -8.31 -39.93
C LEU A 37 5.17 -8.31 -40.57
N LYS A 38 4.66 -7.13 -40.95
CA LYS A 38 3.38 -7.01 -41.66
C LYS A 38 3.38 -7.79 -42.96
N LEU A 39 4.43 -7.68 -43.77
CA LEU A 39 4.56 -8.41 -45.02
C LEU A 39 4.54 -9.93 -44.79
N LEU A 40 5.24 -10.40 -43.75
CA LEU A 40 5.23 -11.80 -43.35
C LEU A 40 3.81 -12.28 -42.99
N ILE A 41 3.12 -11.55 -42.11
CA ILE A 41 1.74 -11.87 -41.70
C ILE A 41 0.78 -11.86 -42.89
N ASP A 42 0.90 -10.87 -43.78
CA ASP A 42 0.06 -10.77 -44.99
C ASP A 42 0.32 -11.95 -45.95
N ASN A 43 1.57 -12.42 -46.07
CA ASN A 43 1.92 -13.60 -46.87
C ASN A 43 1.37 -14.88 -46.25
N MET A 44 1.49 -15.06 -44.93
CA MET A 44 0.90 -16.19 -44.20
C MET A 44 -0.61 -16.28 -44.44
N ALA A 45 -1.31 -15.14 -44.40
CA ALA A 45 -2.75 -15.09 -44.63
C ALA A 45 -3.12 -15.39 -46.09
N LYS A 46 -2.44 -14.77 -47.06
CA LYS A 46 -2.81 -14.87 -48.49
C LYS A 46 -2.34 -16.17 -49.14
N GLN A 47 -1.10 -16.56 -48.90
CA GLN A 47 -0.47 -17.71 -49.56
C GLN A 47 -0.76 -19.00 -48.82
N TRP A 48 -0.67 -19.00 -47.48
CA TRP A 48 -0.80 -20.22 -46.68
C TRP A 48 -2.18 -20.39 -46.06
N ARG A 49 -3.07 -19.39 -46.21
CA ARG A 49 -4.41 -19.37 -45.59
C ARG A 49 -4.34 -19.52 -44.06
N ILE A 50 -3.27 -19.01 -43.45
CA ILE A 50 -3.06 -19.02 -42.00
C ILE A 50 -3.33 -17.63 -41.44
N LEU A 51 -4.34 -17.52 -40.58
CA LEU A 51 -4.59 -16.31 -39.78
C LEU A 51 -3.60 -16.21 -38.62
N SER A 52 -3.35 -14.98 -38.16
CA SER A 52 -2.45 -14.69 -37.05
C SER A 52 -3.11 -13.83 -36.01
N ILE A 53 -2.81 -14.10 -34.74
CA ILE A 53 -3.20 -13.29 -33.59
C ILE A 53 -1.98 -13.12 -32.67
N THR A 54 -1.99 -12.07 -31.84
CA THR A 54 -0.93 -11.85 -30.83
C THR A 54 -1.53 -11.48 -29.50
N ASP A 55 -0.83 -11.82 -28.42
CA ASP A 55 -1.20 -11.38 -27.08
C ASP A 55 -0.97 -9.88 -26.89
N LEU A 56 -1.90 -9.27 -26.14
CA LEU A 56 -1.76 -7.91 -25.65
C LEU A 56 -1.65 -7.94 -24.12
N VAL A 57 -0.62 -7.30 -23.59
CA VAL A 57 -0.35 -7.24 -22.16
C VAL A 57 -0.76 -5.86 -21.65
N TYR A 58 -1.90 -5.78 -20.97
CA TYR A 58 -2.42 -4.51 -20.43
C TYR A 58 -2.07 -4.27 -18.96
N ASN A 59 -1.83 -5.35 -18.21
CA ASN A 59 -1.80 -5.29 -16.75
C ASN A 59 -0.45 -4.83 -16.19
N HIS A 60 0.62 -4.90 -16.97
CA HIS A 60 1.98 -4.56 -16.52
C HIS A 60 2.88 -4.16 -17.68
N ALA A 61 3.94 -3.44 -17.35
CA ALA A 61 5.11 -3.24 -18.20
C ALA A 61 6.35 -3.74 -17.47
N ALA A 62 7.45 -3.93 -18.19
CA ALA A 62 8.72 -4.29 -17.57
C ALA A 62 9.21 -3.19 -16.61
N ASN A 63 9.99 -3.59 -15.60
CA ASN A 63 10.53 -2.68 -14.59
C ASN A 63 11.52 -1.63 -15.15
N ASP A 64 12.03 -1.84 -16.38
CA ASP A 64 12.91 -0.93 -17.11
C ASP A 64 12.18 -0.12 -18.21
N CYS A 65 10.85 -0.19 -18.27
CA CYS A 65 10.05 0.54 -19.25
C CYS A 65 10.25 2.06 -19.11
N GLU A 66 10.69 2.71 -20.19
CA GLU A 66 10.99 4.14 -20.20
C GLU A 66 9.76 5.01 -19.91
N LEU A 67 8.58 4.55 -20.33
CA LEU A 67 7.31 5.25 -20.07
C LEU A 67 7.05 5.39 -18.56
N LEU A 68 7.40 4.38 -17.76
CA LEU A 68 7.24 4.42 -16.30
C LEU A 68 8.19 5.42 -15.63
N LYS A 69 9.35 5.72 -16.24
CA LYS A 69 10.26 6.76 -15.72
C LYS A 69 9.72 8.17 -15.97
N GLN A 70 9.08 8.37 -17.13
CA GLN A 70 8.49 9.66 -17.51
C GLN A 70 7.14 9.90 -16.84
N HIS A 71 6.37 8.82 -16.63
CA HIS A 71 5.01 8.81 -16.09
C HIS A 71 4.89 7.83 -14.90
N PRO A 72 5.54 8.11 -13.76
CA PRO A 72 5.47 7.22 -12.58
C PRO A 72 4.07 7.12 -11.99
N GLU A 73 3.17 8.06 -12.29
CA GLU A 73 1.75 8.03 -11.92
C GLU A 73 0.96 6.92 -12.62
N ALA A 74 1.48 6.38 -13.73
CA ALA A 74 0.85 5.27 -14.46
C ALA A 74 0.93 3.94 -13.71
N ALA A 75 1.79 3.84 -12.68
CA ALA A 75 1.91 2.68 -11.79
C ALA A 75 1.42 3.03 -10.37
N TYR A 76 1.21 2.00 -9.56
CA TYR A 76 0.95 2.18 -8.13
C TYR A 76 2.23 2.65 -7.41
N ASN A 77 2.17 3.82 -6.77
CA ASN A 77 3.29 4.41 -6.04
C ASN A 77 2.81 5.00 -4.70
N LEU A 78 3.75 5.48 -3.86
CA LEU A 78 3.41 5.96 -2.52
C LEU A 78 2.59 7.28 -2.47
N ILE A 79 2.42 7.94 -3.62
CA ILE A 79 1.63 9.17 -3.77
C ILE A 79 0.19 8.82 -4.17
N ASN A 80 0.00 8.07 -5.25
CA ASN A 80 -1.34 7.71 -5.74
C ASN A 80 -1.95 6.50 -5.00
N SER A 81 -1.12 5.71 -4.31
CA SER A 81 -1.50 4.47 -3.63
C SER A 81 -0.92 4.43 -2.21
N PRO A 82 -1.33 5.38 -1.35
CA PRO A 82 -0.74 5.54 -0.01
C PRO A 82 -0.88 4.30 0.88
N HIS A 83 -1.91 3.47 0.65
CA HIS A 83 -2.12 2.19 1.34
C HIS A 83 -0.95 1.20 1.16
N LEU A 84 -0.09 1.41 0.17
CA LEU A 84 1.11 0.60 -0.05
C LEU A 84 2.30 0.99 0.82
N LYS A 85 2.26 2.12 1.54
CA LYS A 85 3.39 2.57 2.39
C LYS A 85 3.87 1.50 3.39
N PRO A 86 2.98 0.79 4.13
CA PRO A 86 3.41 -0.29 5.01
C PRO A 86 4.05 -1.45 4.22
N ALA A 87 3.49 -1.82 3.07
CA ALA A 87 3.99 -2.93 2.25
C ALA A 87 5.38 -2.63 1.64
N VAL A 88 5.58 -1.42 1.09
CA VAL A 88 6.87 -1.00 0.53
C VAL A 88 7.95 -0.92 1.60
N LEU A 89 7.61 -0.47 2.81
CA LEU A 89 8.54 -0.50 3.93
C LEU A 89 8.92 -1.92 4.32
N LEU A 90 7.95 -2.83 4.40
CA LEU A 90 8.20 -4.25 4.68
C LEU A 90 9.12 -4.89 3.64
N ASP A 91 8.84 -4.66 2.36
CA ASP A 91 9.67 -5.17 1.26
C ASP A 91 11.12 -4.66 1.34
N SER A 92 11.29 -3.37 1.61
CA SER A 92 12.62 -2.76 1.81
C SER A 92 13.38 -3.37 2.99
N ILE A 93 12.69 -3.69 4.09
CA ILE A 93 13.28 -4.34 5.27
C ILE A 93 13.71 -5.76 4.94
N LEU A 94 12.87 -6.52 4.23
CA LEU A 94 13.19 -7.90 3.84
C LEU A 94 14.36 -7.94 2.85
N MET A 95 14.41 -7.01 1.89
CA MET A 95 15.53 -6.88 0.98
C MET A 95 16.84 -6.55 1.73
N GLN A 96 16.81 -5.60 2.65
CA GLN A 96 17.98 -5.29 3.49
C GLN A 96 18.38 -6.48 4.37
N PHE A 97 17.40 -7.18 4.94
CA PHE A 97 17.63 -8.39 5.73
C PHE A 97 18.34 -9.47 4.93
N THR A 98 17.90 -9.73 3.68
CA THR A 98 18.59 -10.66 2.78
C THR A 98 20.03 -10.23 2.48
N SER A 99 20.26 -8.94 2.23
CA SER A 99 21.62 -8.41 2.04
C SER A 99 22.48 -8.62 3.29
N ASP A 100 21.94 -8.34 4.48
CA ASP A 100 22.65 -8.46 5.74
C ASP A 100 23.02 -9.92 6.08
N ILE A 101 22.15 -10.88 5.71
CA ILE A 101 22.47 -12.31 5.80
C ILE A 101 23.61 -12.66 4.85
N SER A 102 23.52 -12.24 3.59
CA SER A 102 24.55 -12.52 2.58
C SER A 102 25.92 -11.96 2.97
N ASP A 103 25.95 -10.80 3.62
CA ASP A 103 27.16 -10.15 4.14
C ASP A 103 27.66 -10.77 5.47
N GLY A 104 26.94 -11.75 6.03
CA GLY A 104 27.29 -12.41 7.28
C GLY A 104 27.06 -11.58 8.54
N LYS A 105 26.34 -10.45 8.45
CA LYS A 105 26.11 -9.53 9.60
C LYS A 105 25.28 -10.17 10.71
N LEU A 106 24.45 -11.16 10.36
CA LEU A 106 23.57 -11.87 11.29
C LEU A 106 24.15 -13.21 11.79
N LEU A 107 25.42 -13.51 11.53
CA LEU A 107 26.05 -14.74 12.01
C LEU A 107 26.02 -14.85 13.54
N SER A 108 26.21 -13.73 14.25
CA SER A 108 26.11 -13.65 15.72
C SER A 108 24.70 -13.95 16.26
N LYS A 109 23.69 -13.81 15.41
CA LYS A 109 22.29 -14.16 15.69
C LYS A 109 21.94 -15.59 15.28
N GLY A 110 22.93 -16.38 14.85
CA GLY A 110 22.72 -17.76 14.39
C GLY A 110 22.14 -17.85 12.98
N ILE A 111 22.20 -16.77 12.19
CA ILE A 111 21.71 -16.73 10.81
C ILE A 111 22.91 -16.55 9.87
N PRO A 112 23.48 -17.65 9.34
CA PRO A 112 24.60 -17.59 8.41
C PRO A 112 24.14 -17.27 6.98
N ALA A 113 25.09 -16.88 6.12
CA ALA A 113 24.85 -16.65 4.69
C ALA A 113 24.33 -17.90 3.96
N GLU A 114 24.81 -19.09 4.34
CA GLU A 114 24.31 -20.37 3.81
C GLU A 114 23.15 -20.89 4.69
N ILE A 115 21.92 -20.65 4.24
CA ILE A 115 20.72 -21.05 4.97
C ILE A 115 20.44 -22.55 4.78
N LYS A 116 20.06 -23.22 5.87
CA LYS A 116 19.61 -24.62 5.93
C LYS A 116 18.31 -24.65 6.71
N GLU A 117 17.56 -25.74 6.59
CA GLU A 117 16.22 -25.88 7.18
C GLU A 117 16.16 -25.55 8.68
N HIS A 118 17.17 -25.95 9.46
CA HIS A 118 17.22 -25.67 10.90
C HIS A 118 17.45 -24.19 11.25
N HIS A 119 17.86 -23.34 10.30
CA HIS A 119 17.96 -21.89 10.51
C HIS A 119 16.60 -21.19 10.35
N LEU A 120 15.59 -21.83 9.75
CA LEU A 120 14.32 -21.19 9.42
C LEU A 120 13.56 -20.71 10.65
N SER A 121 13.58 -21.47 11.74
CA SER A 121 12.95 -21.06 13.01
C SER A 121 13.66 -19.84 13.63
N ILE A 122 14.99 -19.80 13.55
CA ILE A 122 15.80 -18.66 14.03
C ILE A 122 15.49 -17.41 13.19
N ILE A 123 15.44 -17.56 11.86
CA ILE A 123 15.08 -16.48 10.92
C ILE A 123 13.67 -15.96 11.21
N HIS A 124 12.70 -16.86 11.38
CA HIS A 124 11.32 -16.51 11.70
C HIS A 124 11.23 -15.67 12.98
N ASN A 125 11.83 -16.16 14.06
CA ASN A 125 11.78 -15.47 15.36
C ASN A 125 12.53 -14.14 15.31
N TYR A 126 13.71 -14.10 14.68
CA TYR A 126 14.44 -12.85 14.50
C TYR A 126 13.63 -11.81 13.71
N LEU A 127 12.98 -12.22 12.62
CA LEU A 127 12.17 -11.30 11.84
C LEU A 127 10.95 -10.79 12.61
N LEU A 128 10.14 -11.70 13.18
CA LEU A 128 8.87 -11.32 13.79
C LEU A 128 9.02 -10.71 15.18
N ASP A 129 9.93 -11.22 16.01
CA ASP A 129 10.03 -10.85 17.42
C ASP A 129 11.05 -9.74 17.67
N GLU A 130 12.07 -9.61 16.81
CA GLU A 130 13.07 -8.55 16.91
C GLU A 130 12.88 -7.51 15.80
N LYS A 131 13.08 -7.91 14.54
CA LYS A 131 13.32 -6.96 13.45
C LYS A 131 12.09 -6.13 13.09
N LEU A 132 10.94 -6.75 12.87
CA LEU A 132 9.73 -6.06 12.43
C LEU A 132 9.08 -5.22 13.54
N VAL A 133 9.33 -5.57 14.81
CA VAL A 133 8.83 -4.82 15.97
C VAL A 133 9.41 -3.40 16.00
N GLU A 134 10.70 -3.24 15.66
CA GLU A 134 11.39 -1.94 15.58
C GLU A 134 10.65 -0.93 14.69
N TYR A 135 10.02 -1.42 13.63
CA TYR A 135 9.34 -0.59 12.63
C TYR A 135 7.91 -0.24 13.01
N ARG A 136 7.35 -0.78 14.10
CA ARG A 136 6.04 -0.38 14.65
C ARG A 136 4.95 -0.21 13.58
N PHE A 137 4.72 -1.23 12.76
CA PHE A 137 3.77 -1.15 11.62
C PHE A 137 2.34 -0.79 12.02
N TRP A 138 1.94 -1.16 13.24
CA TRP A 138 0.64 -0.81 13.80
C TRP A 138 0.38 0.71 13.83
N GLU A 139 1.43 1.54 13.87
CA GLU A 139 1.30 3.01 13.83
C GLU A 139 0.59 3.50 12.55
N TYR A 140 0.64 2.75 11.45
CA TYR A 140 -0.07 3.13 10.22
C TYR A 140 -1.59 3.02 10.33
N TYR A 141 -2.10 2.29 11.33
CA TYR A 141 -3.50 1.93 11.45
C TYR A 141 -4.19 2.56 12.67
N VAL A 142 -3.44 3.25 13.52
CA VAL A 142 -3.97 3.88 14.73
C VAL A 142 -3.90 5.40 14.67
N CYS A 143 -4.69 6.04 15.52
CA CYS A 143 -4.67 7.47 15.73
C CYS A 143 -3.79 7.83 16.95
N ASN A 144 -3.39 9.10 17.05
CA ASN A 144 -2.89 9.62 18.31
C ASN A 144 -4.08 10.06 19.19
N THR A 145 -4.46 9.21 20.14
CA THR A 145 -5.61 9.43 21.03
C THR A 145 -5.54 10.77 21.75
N ASN A 146 -4.37 11.18 22.25
CA ASN A 146 -4.22 12.44 22.97
C ASN A 146 -4.46 13.65 22.08
N LEU A 147 -3.88 13.67 20.87
CA LEU A 147 -4.08 14.76 19.92
C LEU A 147 -5.54 14.84 19.47
N LEU A 148 -6.18 13.69 19.21
CA LEU A 148 -7.55 13.65 18.73
C LEU A 148 -8.54 14.11 19.81
N VAL A 149 -8.33 13.70 21.06
CA VAL A 149 -9.12 14.18 22.20
C VAL A 149 -8.90 15.67 22.47
N GLU A 150 -7.68 16.18 22.27
CA GLU A 150 -7.40 17.62 22.38
C GLU A 150 -8.13 18.42 21.28
N GLN A 151 -8.14 17.92 20.04
CA GLN A 151 -8.91 18.51 18.94
C GLN A 151 -10.41 18.50 19.23
N PHE A 152 -10.92 17.37 19.74
CA PHE A 152 -12.31 17.25 20.13
C PHE A 152 -12.69 18.23 21.25
N ASN A 153 -11.85 18.35 22.29
CA ASN A 153 -12.06 19.31 23.37
C ASN A 153 -12.14 20.77 22.86
N LYS A 154 -11.22 21.14 21.96
CA LYS A 154 -11.22 22.46 21.29
C LYS A 154 -12.50 22.70 20.51
N GLN A 155 -12.95 21.71 19.73
CA GLN A 155 -14.21 21.78 18.98
C GLN A 155 -15.41 22.02 19.91
N LEU A 156 -15.55 21.23 20.98
CA LEU A 156 -16.67 21.37 21.91
C LEU A 156 -16.64 22.69 22.70
N THR A 157 -15.46 23.24 22.96
CA THR A 157 -15.31 24.53 23.64
C THR A 157 -15.91 25.67 22.80
N LEU A 158 -15.80 25.61 21.48
CA LEU A 158 -16.31 26.60 20.54
C LEU A 158 -17.85 26.58 20.38
N LEU A 159 -18.52 25.50 20.76
CA LEU A 159 -19.97 25.38 20.69
C LEU A 159 -20.65 26.26 21.73
N ASN A 160 -21.73 26.95 21.40
CA ASN A 160 -22.43 27.79 22.39
C ASN A 160 -23.27 26.96 23.36
N ASP A 161 -23.98 25.96 22.85
CA ASP A 161 -24.94 25.17 23.62
C ASP A 161 -24.56 23.68 23.66
N CYS A 162 -24.93 23.03 24.76
CA CYS A 162 -24.82 21.59 24.92
C CYS A 162 -26.23 20.97 24.76
N PRO A 163 -26.43 19.99 23.85
CA PRO A 163 -27.72 19.32 23.68
C PRO A 163 -28.18 18.60 24.95
N ASP A 164 -29.48 18.49 25.18
CA ASP A 164 -30.01 17.78 26.35
C ASP A 164 -29.83 16.25 26.26
N LYS A 165 -29.63 15.71 25.05
CA LYS A 165 -29.44 14.28 24.78
C LYS A 165 -28.52 14.04 23.58
N SER A 166 -27.95 12.84 23.51
CA SER A 166 -27.24 12.33 22.33
C SER A 166 -28.17 12.31 21.10
N SER A 167 -27.57 12.56 19.93
CA SER A 167 -28.28 12.38 18.64
C SER A 167 -28.19 10.93 18.14
N TYR A 168 -27.16 10.20 18.57
CA TYR A 168 -26.96 8.78 18.29
C TYR A 168 -26.55 8.06 19.56
N ASP A 169 -27.13 6.89 19.79
CA ASP A 169 -26.86 6.07 20.99
C ASP A 169 -25.86 4.94 20.72
N ASN A 170 -25.38 4.80 19.47
CA ASN A 170 -24.49 3.73 19.04
C ASN A 170 -23.13 4.29 18.60
N ASP A 171 -22.10 4.03 19.39
CA ASP A 171 -20.72 4.45 19.10
C ASP A 171 -19.97 3.51 18.15
N ASN A 172 -20.59 2.40 17.73
CA ASN A 172 -20.07 1.56 16.64
C ASN A 172 -20.10 2.27 15.28
N LEU A 173 -20.81 3.40 15.17
CA LEU A 173 -20.79 4.25 13.97
C LEU A 173 -19.45 4.97 13.77
N ILE A 174 -18.61 5.04 14.81
CA ILE A 174 -17.28 5.66 14.72
C ILE A 174 -16.32 4.68 14.08
N GLU A 175 -15.99 4.95 12.81
CA GLU A 175 -15.00 4.20 12.04
C GLU A 175 -13.66 4.94 12.00
N ILE A 176 -12.56 4.19 12.08
CA ILE A 176 -11.21 4.72 11.91
C ILE A 176 -10.93 4.88 10.41
N ASN A 177 -10.55 6.08 10.01
CA ASN A 177 -10.05 6.39 8.68
C ASN A 177 -8.52 6.46 8.70
N HIS A 178 -7.86 5.67 7.86
CA HIS A 178 -6.38 5.62 7.78
C HIS A 178 -5.77 6.75 6.92
N GLY A 179 -6.61 7.54 6.25
CA GLY A 179 -6.21 8.65 5.41
C GLY A 179 -5.13 8.27 4.40
N GLN A 180 -3.95 8.89 4.56
CA GLN A 180 -2.80 8.68 3.70
C GLN A 180 -1.81 7.63 4.24
N TYR A 181 -2.24 6.75 5.15
CA TYR A 181 -1.42 5.73 5.81
C TYR A 181 -0.11 6.34 6.33
N GLN A 182 -0.26 7.38 7.15
CA GLN A 182 0.83 8.01 7.87
C GLN A 182 0.82 7.51 9.32
N ARG A 183 1.98 7.39 9.95
CA ARG A 183 2.13 6.88 11.31
C ARG A 183 1.39 7.77 12.32
N MET A 184 0.54 7.17 13.14
CA MET A 184 -0.28 7.79 14.18
C MET A 184 -1.22 8.88 13.64
N LYS A 185 -1.59 8.81 12.35
CA LYS A 185 -2.41 9.81 11.65
C LYS A 185 -3.74 9.25 11.15
N SER A 186 -4.12 8.04 11.57
CA SER A 186 -5.52 7.66 11.42
C SER A 186 -6.38 8.62 12.24
N PHE A 187 -7.62 8.84 11.82
CA PHE A 187 -8.54 9.77 12.46
C PHE A 187 -9.97 9.23 12.42
N ILE A 188 -10.87 9.87 13.14
CA ILE A 188 -12.30 9.57 13.15
C ILE A 188 -13.09 10.83 12.76
N ASP A 189 -14.37 10.66 12.46
CA ASP A 189 -15.29 11.78 12.29
C ASP A 189 -15.62 12.42 13.66
N LEU A 190 -15.04 13.60 13.91
CA LEU A 190 -15.26 14.33 15.17
C LEU A 190 -16.66 14.94 15.27
N ASP A 191 -17.32 15.24 14.15
CA ASP A 191 -18.69 15.77 14.16
C ASP A 191 -19.68 14.66 14.51
N LEU A 192 -19.41 13.43 14.07
CA LEU A 192 -20.15 12.25 14.52
C LEU A 192 -19.87 11.95 16.00
N ALA A 193 -18.61 12.03 16.44
CA ALA A 193 -18.26 11.85 17.85
C ALA A 193 -18.93 12.88 18.77
N GLU A 194 -19.05 14.14 18.32
CA GLU A 194 -19.81 15.19 19.02
C GLU A 194 -21.27 14.78 19.22
N LYS A 195 -21.93 14.33 18.15
CA LYS A 195 -23.34 13.91 18.19
C LYS A 195 -23.62 12.70 19.09
N ILE A 196 -22.60 11.87 19.34
CA ILE A 196 -22.69 10.70 20.22
C ILE A 196 -22.37 11.07 21.68
N TYR A 197 -21.25 11.76 21.91
CA TYR A 197 -20.69 11.92 23.25
C TYR A 197 -21.00 13.25 23.94
N PHE A 198 -21.37 14.29 23.19
CA PHE A 198 -21.58 15.65 23.73
C PHE A 198 -23.05 15.95 23.98
N TYR A 199 -23.49 15.74 25.21
CA TYR A 199 -24.83 16.07 25.70
C TYR A 199 -24.81 16.33 27.23
N LYS A 200 -25.83 17.00 27.75
CA LYS A 200 -25.98 17.30 29.17
C LYS A 200 -26.23 16.01 29.96
N ARG A 201 -25.55 15.89 31.10
CA ARG A 201 -25.73 14.78 32.03
C ARG A 201 -26.21 15.33 33.36
N GLU A 202 -27.27 14.74 33.93
CA GLU A 202 -27.94 15.24 35.13
C GLU A 202 -27.03 15.33 36.37
N TYR A 203 -25.98 14.50 36.44
CA TYR A 203 -25.01 14.50 37.53
C TYR A 203 -23.88 15.53 37.37
N LEU A 204 -23.87 16.32 36.29
CA LEU A 204 -22.85 17.33 35.98
C LEU A 204 -23.52 18.70 35.79
N SER A 205 -22.86 19.78 36.23
CA SER A 205 -23.49 21.10 36.32
C SER A 205 -22.89 22.14 35.37
N THR A 206 -21.67 21.92 34.89
CA THR A 206 -20.96 22.89 34.05
C THR A 206 -20.68 22.35 32.64
N LYS A 207 -20.62 23.27 31.67
CA LYS A 207 -20.21 22.92 30.30
C LYS A 207 -18.84 22.24 30.27
N GLN A 208 -17.90 22.69 31.09
CA GLN A 208 -16.57 22.10 31.14
C GLN A 208 -16.61 20.64 31.62
N GLU A 209 -17.46 20.31 32.58
CA GLU A 209 -17.67 18.93 33.03
C GLU A 209 -18.27 18.06 31.92
N TRP A 210 -19.27 18.57 31.19
CA TRP A 210 -19.84 17.84 30.04
C TRP A 210 -18.82 17.58 28.94
N ILE A 211 -17.95 18.57 28.64
CA ILE A 211 -16.83 18.41 27.69
C ILE A 211 -15.84 17.37 28.19
N ASN A 212 -15.42 17.44 29.45
CA ASN A 212 -14.46 16.51 30.03
C ASN A 212 -14.98 15.07 29.97
N GLU A 213 -16.26 14.87 30.29
CA GLU A 213 -16.89 13.57 30.23
C GLU A 213 -17.02 13.07 28.78
N ALA A 214 -17.40 13.92 27.82
CA ALA A 214 -17.42 13.56 26.40
C ALA A 214 -16.02 13.15 25.89
N CYS A 215 -14.98 13.89 26.29
CA CYS A 215 -13.58 13.58 25.99
C CYS A 215 -13.13 12.24 26.60
N ASN A 216 -13.58 11.92 27.81
CA ASN A 216 -13.26 10.65 28.48
C ASN A 216 -13.94 9.47 27.78
N GLN A 217 -15.20 9.62 27.37
CA GLN A 217 -15.91 8.58 26.63
C GLN A 217 -15.25 8.31 25.27
N LEU A 218 -14.89 9.37 24.53
CA LEU A 218 -14.13 9.23 23.29
C LEU A 218 -12.78 8.56 23.52
N ARG A 219 -12.04 8.94 24.57
CA ARG A 219 -10.75 8.32 24.91
C ARG A 219 -10.88 6.83 25.21
N ASN A 220 -11.92 6.42 25.92
CA ASN A 220 -12.14 5.01 26.27
C ASN A 220 -12.54 4.16 25.04
N ARG A 221 -13.14 4.79 24.03
CA ARG A 221 -13.54 4.12 22.79
C ARG A 221 -12.38 3.90 21.81
N LEU A 222 -11.41 4.81 21.78
CA LEU A 222 -10.24 4.79 20.88
C LEU A 222 -9.13 3.86 21.38
#